data_AF-A0A2S6H4D7-F1
#
_entry.id   AF-A0A2S6H4D7-F1
#
_cell.length_a   1.000
_cell.length_b   1.000
_cell.length_c   1.000
_cell.angle_alpha   90.00
_cell.angle_beta   90.00
_cell.angle_gamma   90.00
#
_symmetry.space_group_name_H-M   'P 1'
#
loop_
_entity.id
_entity.type
_entity.pdbx_description
1 polymer ?
#
loop_
_entity_poly.entity_id
_entity_poly.type
_entity_poly.pdbx_seq_one_letter_code
_entity_poly.pdbx_strand_id
1 'polypeptide(L)'
;MDWPTETGRFPEKLRVPNSDWWAYDLPTSDEIKPSSWQAPDGWMLIDQAVLENHRRDISADEAERFFDGAEPDWSLALCSDLPRRAVVESLVERIATYQGKERPLVVLLTGPGGEGKSMAGRQTVVGLFERDPGLRVLWRNDDAATLTAEQLLNLPQGSSPWLVDTDASDLSAKSLCEAMKALSKAGRSDVRFLLTARESDWRSAGGASLP
;
A
#
# COMPACT_ATOMS: atom_id res chain seq x y z
N MET A 1 35.35 14.05 38.34
CA MET A 1 35.11 14.02 36.88
C MET A 1 34.49 15.35 36.54
N ASP A 2 35.30 16.26 36.00
CA ASP A 2 34.82 17.56 35.53
C ASP A 2 34.14 17.34 34.18
N TRP A 3 32.85 17.64 34.08
CA TRP A 3 32.20 17.77 32.78
C TRP A 3 32.63 19.10 32.16
N PRO A 4 33.11 19.11 30.90
CA PRO A 4 33.40 20.36 30.23
C PRO A 4 32.08 21.13 30.05
N THR A 5 31.95 22.24 30.76
CA THR A 5 30.87 23.21 30.56
C THR A 5 31.26 24.11 29.40
N GLU A 6 30.86 23.72 28.18
CA GLU A 6 30.91 24.65 27.05
C GLU A 6 29.73 25.62 27.16
N THR A 7 30.05 26.86 27.54
CA THR A 7 29.08 27.95 27.62
C THR A 7 28.61 28.34 26.22
N GLY A 8 27.48 27.79 25.77
CA GLY A 8 26.53 28.37 24.80
C GLY A 8 27.06 28.89 23.45
N ARG A 9 28.31 28.62 23.07
CA ARG A 9 28.91 29.06 21.81
C ARG A 9 28.79 27.93 20.80
N PHE A 10 28.27 28.25 19.62
CA PHE A 10 28.25 27.30 18.51
C PHE A 10 29.68 26.89 18.14
N PRO A 11 29.91 25.61 17.74
CA PRO A 11 31.25 25.13 17.47
C PRO A 11 31.90 25.90 16.30
N GLU A 12 32.97 26.66 16.55
CA GLU A 12 33.67 27.42 15.52
C GLU A 12 34.19 26.55 14.37
N LYS A 13 34.46 25.26 14.64
CA LYS A 13 34.84 24.28 13.62
C LYS A 13 33.79 24.06 12.51
N LEU A 14 32.52 24.38 12.79
CA LEU A 14 31.41 24.24 11.84
C LEU A 14 31.04 25.58 11.18
N ARG A 15 31.73 26.67 11.53
CA ARG A 15 31.44 28.00 11.00
C ARG A 15 31.90 28.11 9.56
N VAL A 16 31.03 28.57 8.67
CA VAL A 16 31.36 28.79 7.26
C VAL A 16 32.33 29.98 7.16
N PRO A 17 33.47 29.86 6.45
CA PRO A 17 34.50 30.90 6.39
C PRO A 17 33.94 32.26 5.97
N ASN A 18 34.36 33.32 6.67
CA ASN A 18 33.93 34.70 6.46
C ASN A 18 32.41 34.94 6.55
N SER A 19 31.70 34.19 7.41
CA SER A 19 30.26 34.35 7.62
C SER A 19 29.86 34.23 9.08
N ASP A 20 28.61 34.56 9.41
CA ASP A 20 27.95 34.28 10.70
C ASP A 20 27.04 33.04 10.63
N TRP A 21 27.36 32.08 9.75
CA TRP A 21 26.59 30.84 9.56
C TRP A 21 27.40 29.60 9.98
N TRP A 22 26.71 28.59 10.50
CA TRP A 22 27.27 27.27 10.81
C TRP A 22 26.67 26.21 9.89
N ALA A 23 27.52 25.42 9.26
CA ALA A 23 27.11 24.29 8.43
C ALA A 23 27.10 23.02 9.28
N TYR A 24 25.92 22.42 9.42
CA TYR A 24 25.79 21.07 9.94
C TYR A 24 25.53 20.17 8.76
N ASP A 25 26.32 19.11 8.63
CA ASP A 25 25.90 17.98 7.82
C ASP A 25 24.64 17.45 8.50
N LEU A 26 23.49 17.68 7.87
CA LEU A 26 22.29 16.94 8.21
C LEU A 26 22.67 15.46 8.08
N PRO A 27 22.20 14.57 8.97
CA PRO A 27 22.31 13.15 8.70
C PRO A 27 21.70 12.98 7.31
N THR A 28 22.55 12.70 6.33
CA THR A 28 22.12 12.33 4.99
C THR A 28 21.14 11.22 5.26
N SER A 29 19.85 11.47 5.01
CA SER A 29 18.90 10.40 4.78
C SER A 29 19.64 9.49 3.83
N ASP A 30 20.00 8.28 4.26
CA ASP A 30 20.70 7.31 3.44
C ASP A 30 20.14 7.46 2.04
N GLU A 31 20.99 7.83 1.07
CA GLU A 31 20.55 7.96 -0.31
C GLU A 31 19.74 6.71 -0.61
N ILE A 32 18.42 6.87 -0.77
CA ILE A 32 17.54 5.77 -1.11
C ILE A 32 18.00 5.38 -2.51
N LYS A 33 18.94 4.44 -2.57
CA LYS A 33 19.31 3.82 -3.84
C LYS A 33 18.00 3.29 -4.39
N PRO A 34 17.55 3.76 -5.57
CA PRO A 34 16.31 3.29 -6.14
C PRO A 34 16.43 1.76 -6.20
N SER A 35 15.53 1.08 -5.48
CA SER A 35 15.58 -0.37 -5.42
C SER A 35 15.42 -0.88 -6.85
N SER A 36 16.37 -1.69 -7.33
CA SER A 36 16.28 -2.35 -8.64
C SER A 36 15.14 -3.38 -8.74
N TRP A 37 14.30 -3.44 -7.71
CA TRP A 37 13.14 -4.30 -7.65
C TRP A 37 12.10 -3.82 -8.66
N GLN A 38 11.58 -4.76 -9.44
CA GLN A 38 10.53 -4.52 -10.41
C GLN A 38 9.31 -5.34 -10.01
N ALA A 39 8.12 -4.79 -10.30
CA ALA A 39 6.88 -5.52 -10.12
C ALA A 39 6.90 -6.80 -11.00
N PRO A 40 6.45 -7.94 -10.46
CA PRO A 40 6.28 -9.15 -11.26
C PRO A 40 5.33 -8.94 -12.45
N ASP A 41 5.45 -9.77 -13.48
CA ASP A 41 4.55 -9.74 -14.62
C ASP A 41 3.09 -9.86 -14.19
N GLY A 42 2.23 -8.99 -14.75
CA GLY A 42 0.82 -8.90 -14.40
C GLY A 42 0.51 -8.18 -13.08
N TRP A 43 1.54 -7.66 -12.41
CA TRP A 43 1.42 -6.78 -11.25
C TRP A 43 1.96 -5.39 -11.55
N MET A 44 1.39 -4.38 -10.91
CA MET A 44 1.77 -2.99 -11.06
C MET A 44 2.11 -2.39 -9.70
N LEU A 45 3.23 -1.66 -9.64
CA LEU A 45 3.51 -0.78 -8.52
C LEU A 45 2.66 0.48 -8.69
N ILE A 46 1.74 0.69 -7.77
CA ILE A 46 1.01 1.94 -7.60
C ILE A 46 1.69 2.71 -6.45
N ASP A 47 2.15 3.91 -6.76
CA ASP A 47 2.64 4.91 -5.82
C ASP A 47 1.82 6.19 -5.94
N GLN A 48 2.15 7.22 -5.15
CA GLN A 48 1.46 8.50 -5.21
C GLN A 48 1.53 9.11 -6.62
N ALA A 49 2.67 9.04 -7.30
CA ALA A 49 2.83 9.65 -8.62
C ALA A 49 1.97 8.95 -9.68
N VAL A 50 1.88 7.62 -9.63
CA VAL A 50 0.98 6.84 -10.49
C VAL A 50 -0.47 7.22 -10.24
N LEU A 51 -0.91 7.33 -8.98
CA LEU A 51 -2.28 7.77 -8.68
C LEU A 51 -2.57 9.18 -9.16
N GLU A 52 -1.64 10.12 -8.99
CA GLU A 52 -1.84 11.49 -9.48
C GLU A 52 -1.96 11.57 -11.00
N ASN A 53 -1.33 10.67 -11.76
CA ASN A 53 -1.53 10.58 -13.21
C ASN A 53 -2.94 10.12 -13.61
N HIS A 54 -3.68 9.46 -12.71
CA HIS A 54 -5.08 9.10 -12.91
C HIS A 54 -6.05 10.19 -12.44
N ARG A 55 -5.57 11.25 -11.77
CA ARG A 55 -6.43 12.32 -11.29
C ARG A 55 -6.90 13.18 -12.46
N ARG A 56 -8.20 13.18 -12.68
CA ARG A 56 -8.89 14.02 -13.66
C ARG A 56 -10.36 14.16 -13.28
N ASP A 57 -11.01 15.11 -13.93
CA ASP A 57 -12.47 15.24 -13.85
C ASP A 57 -13.14 14.05 -14.55
N ILE A 58 -14.24 13.58 -13.95
CA ILE A 58 -15.07 12.50 -14.49
C ILE A 58 -16.27 13.13 -15.20
N SER A 59 -16.50 12.74 -16.44
CA SER A 59 -17.67 13.20 -17.19
C SER A 59 -18.96 12.51 -16.73
N ALA A 60 -20.11 13.12 -16.98
CA ALA A 60 -21.41 12.53 -16.66
C ALA A 60 -21.59 11.15 -17.32
N ASP A 61 -21.24 11.01 -18.61
CA ASP A 61 -21.32 9.75 -19.35
C ASP A 61 -20.49 8.63 -18.71
N GLU A 62 -19.30 8.95 -18.17
CA GLU A 62 -18.46 7.98 -17.47
C GLU A 62 -19.06 7.57 -16.12
N ALA A 63 -19.61 8.53 -15.38
CA ALA A 63 -20.32 8.25 -14.13
C ALA A 63 -21.56 7.38 -14.39
N GLU A 64 -22.35 7.68 -15.42
CA GLU A 64 -23.51 6.88 -15.83
C GLU A 64 -23.12 5.44 -16.17
N ARG A 65 -22.08 5.24 -16.99
CA ARG A 65 -21.56 3.90 -17.31
C ARG A 65 -21.14 3.12 -16.08
N PHE A 66 -20.52 3.79 -15.10
CA PHE A 66 -20.15 3.17 -13.84
C PHE A 66 -21.40 2.71 -13.06
N PHE A 67 -22.45 3.53 -12.98
CA PHE A 67 -23.71 3.14 -12.35
C PHE A 67 -24.48 2.05 -13.13
N ASP A 68 -24.26 1.96 -14.43
CA ASP A 68 -24.76 0.87 -15.30
C ASP A 68 -23.94 -0.43 -15.19
N GLY A 69 -22.90 -0.45 -14.35
CA GLY A 69 -22.14 -1.66 -14.02
C GLY A 69 -20.81 -1.81 -14.75
N ALA A 70 -20.30 -0.75 -15.39
CA ALA A 70 -18.92 -0.75 -15.87
C ALA A 70 -17.91 -0.92 -14.72
N GLU A 71 -16.78 -1.57 -15.01
CA GLU A 71 -15.73 -1.75 -14.02
C GLU A 71 -15.11 -0.40 -13.61
N PRO A 72 -14.88 -0.17 -12.30
CA PRO A 72 -14.26 1.06 -11.84
C PRO A 72 -12.77 1.09 -12.18
N ASP A 73 -12.26 2.26 -12.54
CA ASP A 73 -10.84 2.54 -12.70
C ASP A 73 -10.30 3.41 -11.54
N TRP A 74 -9.02 3.75 -11.59
CA TRP A 74 -8.41 4.63 -10.59
C TRP A 74 -8.96 6.06 -10.65
N SER A 75 -9.32 6.55 -11.84
CA SER A 75 -9.91 7.88 -12.03
C SER A 75 -11.23 8.02 -11.26
N LEU A 76 -12.12 7.03 -11.41
CA LEU A 76 -13.39 6.94 -10.68
C LEU A 76 -13.17 6.84 -9.17
N ALA A 77 -12.18 6.06 -8.72
CA ALA A 77 -11.87 5.94 -7.30
C ALA A 77 -11.31 7.23 -6.67
N LEU A 78 -10.63 8.06 -7.46
CA LEU A 78 -10.08 9.36 -7.05
C LEU A 78 -11.11 10.50 -7.10
N CYS A 79 -12.24 10.30 -7.78
CA CYS A 79 -13.28 11.31 -7.95
C CYS A 79 -13.97 11.64 -6.61
N SER A 80 -13.96 12.91 -6.21
CA SER A 80 -14.61 13.38 -4.98
C SER A 80 -16.13 13.44 -5.06
N ASP A 81 -16.68 13.50 -6.27
CA ASP A 81 -18.12 13.62 -6.50
C ASP A 81 -18.83 12.26 -6.41
N LEU A 82 -18.09 11.17 -6.54
CA LEU A 82 -18.61 9.82 -6.34
C LEU A 82 -18.61 9.48 -4.85
N PRO A 83 -19.73 8.96 -4.31
CA PRO A 83 -19.80 8.62 -2.90
C PRO A 83 -18.80 7.52 -2.54
N ARG A 84 -18.09 7.72 -1.41
CA ARG A 84 -17.26 6.68 -0.82
C ARG A 84 -18.13 5.55 -0.29
N ARG A 85 -17.73 4.30 -0.53
CA ARG A 85 -18.44 3.14 0.03
C ARG A 85 -18.30 3.15 1.56
N ALA A 86 -19.38 2.82 2.27
CA ALA A 86 -19.43 2.90 3.74
C ALA A 86 -18.34 2.08 4.46
N VAL A 87 -17.85 1.01 3.84
CA VAL A 87 -16.80 0.15 4.42
C VAL A 87 -15.39 0.76 4.33
N VAL A 88 -15.16 1.73 3.44
CA VAL A 88 -13.83 2.24 3.08
C VAL A 88 -13.11 2.83 4.29
N GLU A 89 -13.76 3.72 5.06
CA GLU A 89 -13.12 4.35 6.21
C GLU A 89 -12.66 3.33 7.26
N SER A 90 -13.48 2.30 7.50
CA SER A 90 -13.14 1.20 8.41
C SER A 90 -11.94 0.39 7.92
N LEU A 91 -11.85 0.13 6.60
CA LEU A 91 -10.72 -0.56 5.99
C LEU A 91 -9.44 0.28 6.08
N VAL A 92 -9.52 1.56 5.72
CA VAL A 92 -8.40 2.50 5.80
C VAL A 92 -7.87 2.56 7.23
N GLU A 93 -8.75 2.77 8.21
CA GLU A 93 -8.37 2.85 9.63
C GLU A 93 -7.69 1.56 10.11
N ARG A 94 -8.28 0.40 9.78
CA ARG A 94 -7.75 -0.91 10.19
C ARG A 94 -6.37 -1.20 9.59
N ILE A 95 -6.15 -0.81 8.33
CA ILE A 95 -4.88 -1.02 7.64
C ILE A 95 -3.84 -0.01 8.13
N ALA A 96 -4.18 1.27 8.20
CA ALA A 96 -3.26 2.35 8.55
C ALA A 96 -2.75 2.24 10.00
N THR A 97 -3.62 1.88 10.95
CA THR A 97 -3.26 1.80 12.37
C THR A 97 -2.53 0.51 12.76
N TYR A 98 -2.34 -0.43 11.83
CA TYR A 98 -1.69 -1.70 12.10
C TYR A 98 -0.20 -1.53 12.46
N GLN A 99 0.13 -1.81 13.72
CA GLN A 99 1.47 -1.64 14.31
C GLN A 99 2.40 -2.85 14.13
N GLY A 100 2.14 -3.75 13.18
CA GLY A 100 3.11 -4.77 12.79
C GLY A 100 3.45 -5.81 13.88
N LYS A 101 2.44 -6.46 14.47
CA LYS A 101 2.58 -7.46 15.55
C LYS A 101 3.15 -8.80 15.04
N GLU A 102 4.41 -8.82 14.61
CA GLU A 102 5.21 -9.99 14.16
C GLU A 102 4.69 -10.75 12.93
N ARG A 103 3.54 -10.36 12.37
CA ARG A 103 2.93 -11.00 11.20
C ARG A 103 2.37 -9.98 10.22
N PRO A 104 2.17 -10.34 8.94
CA PRO A 104 1.46 -9.48 8.00
C PRO A 104 0.00 -9.28 8.43
N LEU A 105 -0.58 -8.13 8.06
CA LEU A 105 -2.03 -7.91 8.18
C LEU A 105 -2.73 -8.46 6.94
N VAL A 106 -3.83 -9.18 7.14
CA VAL A 106 -4.71 -9.63 6.06
C VAL A 106 -6.10 -9.07 6.28
N VAL A 107 -6.60 -8.32 5.30
CA VAL A 107 -7.96 -7.81 5.28
C VAL A 107 -8.68 -8.38 4.06
N LEU A 108 -9.75 -9.12 4.32
CA LEU A 108 -10.58 -9.73 3.28
C LEU A 108 -11.93 -9.00 3.25
N LEU A 109 -12.24 -8.40 2.09
CA LEU A 109 -13.53 -7.83 1.77
C LEU A 109 -14.32 -8.83 0.93
N THR A 110 -15.28 -9.50 1.55
CA THR A 110 -16.21 -10.41 0.88
C THR A 110 -17.59 -9.79 0.71
N GLY A 111 -18.32 -10.29 -0.29
CA GLY A 111 -19.71 -9.94 -0.53
C GLY A 111 -20.21 -10.49 -1.87
N PRO A 112 -21.53 -10.50 -2.09
CA PRO A 112 -22.14 -10.88 -3.36
C PRO A 112 -21.54 -10.14 -4.57
N GLY A 113 -21.76 -10.68 -5.77
CA GLY A 113 -21.41 -9.98 -7.02
C GLY A 113 -22.20 -8.68 -7.16
N GLY A 114 -21.60 -7.63 -7.72
CA GLY A 114 -22.28 -6.34 -7.95
C GLY A 114 -22.30 -5.35 -6.77
N GLU A 115 -21.85 -5.74 -5.58
CA GLU A 115 -21.85 -4.87 -4.38
C GLU A 115 -20.81 -3.73 -4.41
N GLY A 116 -20.01 -3.62 -5.48
CA GLY A 116 -18.99 -2.59 -5.61
C GLY A 116 -17.71 -2.84 -4.80
N LYS A 117 -17.35 -4.10 -4.53
CA LYS A 117 -16.10 -4.49 -3.84
C LYS A 117 -14.85 -3.93 -4.53
N SER A 118 -14.81 -4.04 -5.86
CA SER A 118 -13.73 -3.51 -6.70
C SER A 118 -13.55 -2.00 -6.55
N MET A 119 -14.67 -1.27 -6.38
CA MET A 119 -14.65 0.18 -6.10
C MET A 119 -14.20 0.45 -4.67
N ALA A 120 -14.73 -0.29 -3.69
CA ALA A 120 -14.35 -0.15 -2.29
C ALA A 120 -12.85 -0.44 -2.07
N GLY A 121 -12.29 -1.44 -2.75
CA GLY A 121 -10.86 -1.75 -2.73
C GLY A 121 -10.02 -0.58 -3.24
N ARG A 122 -10.33 -0.08 -4.43
CA ARG A 122 -9.63 1.09 -5.01
C ARG A 122 -9.77 2.35 -4.14
N GLN A 123 -10.98 2.65 -3.65
CA GLN A 123 -11.20 3.78 -2.74
C GLN A 123 -10.44 3.61 -1.40
N THR A 124 -10.26 2.38 -0.93
CA THR A 124 -9.43 2.08 0.26
C THR A 124 -7.97 2.39 -0.04
N VAL A 125 -7.44 1.98 -1.19
CA VAL A 125 -6.07 2.32 -1.62
C VAL A 125 -5.88 3.84 -1.66
N VAL A 126 -6.78 4.56 -2.32
CA VAL A 126 -6.76 6.04 -2.37
C VAL A 126 -6.75 6.64 -0.96
N GLY A 127 -7.66 6.19 -0.08
CA GLY A 127 -7.74 6.66 1.30
C GLY A 127 -6.51 6.32 2.15
N LEU A 128 -5.75 5.27 1.81
CA LEU A 128 -4.50 4.94 2.47
C LEU A 128 -3.36 5.87 2.02
N PHE A 129 -3.30 6.23 0.75
CA PHE A 129 -2.34 7.23 0.26
C PHE A 129 -2.58 8.62 0.88
N GLU A 130 -3.84 8.98 1.17
CA GLU A 130 -4.16 10.20 1.92
C GLU A 130 -3.57 10.19 3.35
N ARG A 131 -3.33 9.01 3.94
CA ARG A 131 -2.77 8.84 5.29
C ARG A 131 -1.26 8.66 5.29
N ASP A 132 -0.73 7.95 4.30
CA ASP A 132 0.70 7.65 4.14
C ASP A 132 1.07 7.76 2.65
N PRO A 133 1.55 8.95 2.20
CA PRO A 133 2.03 9.13 0.82
C PRO A 133 3.23 8.27 0.46
N GLY A 134 3.93 7.68 1.45
CA GLY A 134 5.05 6.76 1.24
C GLY A 134 4.62 5.31 1.03
N LEU A 135 3.33 5.00 1.16
CA LEU A 135 2.78 3.67 0.91
C LEU A 135 3.16 3.18 -0.49
N ARG A 136 3.47 1.90 -0.60
CA ARG A 136 3.67 1.24 -1.90
C ARG A 136 2.64 0.15 -2.07
N VAL A 137 1.91 0.19 -3.17
CA VAL A 137 0.85 -0.78 -3.44
C VAL A 137 1.26 -1.65 -4.62
N LEU A 138 1.29 -2.95 -4.39
CA LEU A 138 1.43 -3.95 -5.44
C LEU A 138 0.02 -4.40 -5.83
N TRP A 139 -0.48 -3.84 -6.94
CA TRP A 139 -1.82 -4.10 -7.45
C TRP A 139 -1.80 -5.13 -8.58
N ARG A 140 -2.72 -6.09 -8.53
CA ARG A 140 -2.85 -7.12 -9.56
C ARG A 140 -3.66 -6.59 -10.73
N ASN A 141 -3.00 -6.42 -11.89
CA ASN A 141 -3.61 -5.93 -13.12
C ASN A 141 -4.08 -7.06 -14.05
N ASP A 142 -3.57 -8.28 -13.84
CA ASP A 142 -3.92 -9.44 -14.65
C ASP A 142 -4.44 -10.58 -13.75
N ASP A 143 -5.67 -11.03 -14.02
CA ASP A 143 -6.35 -12.09 -13.29
C ASP A 143 -5.70 -13.48 -13.44
N ALA A 144 -4.81 -13.66 -14.41
CA ALA A 144 -3.99 -14.86 -14.55
C ALA A 144 -2.66 -14.75 -13.77
N ALA A 145 -2.26 -13.55 -13.36
CA ALA A 145 -0.98 -13.34 -12.69
C ALA A 145 -0.96 -13.99 -11.32
N THR A 146 0.14 -14.66 -11.00
CA THR A 146 0.34 -15.25 -9.67
C THR A 146 1.44 -14.49 -8.95
N LEU A 147 1.52 -14.68 -7.63
CA LEU A 147 2.54 -14.08 -6.80
C LEU A 147 3.12 -15.16 -5.90
N THR A 148 4.43 -15.32 -5.94
CA THR A 148 5.14 -16.32 -5.15
C THR A 148 5.54 -15.76 -3.79
N ALA A 149 5.72 -16.66 -2.82
CA ALA A 149 6.25 -16.29 -1.51
C ALA A 149 7.63 -15.60 -1.61
N GLU A 150 8.48 -16.06 -2.53
CA GLU A 150 9.82 -15.50 -2.75
C GLU A 150 9.75 -14.05 -3.27
N GLN A 151 8.86 -13.76 -4.21
CA GLN A 151 8.66 -12.40 -4.72
C GLN A 151 8.25 -11.43 -3.61
N LEU A 152 7.35 -11.85 -2.70
CA LEU A 152 6.95 -11.04 -1.55
C LEU A 152 8.05 -10.91 -0.50
N LEU A 153 8.80 -11.99 -0.23
CA LEU A 153 9.93 -11.96 0.70
C LEU A 153 11.06 -11.02 0.22
N ASN A 154 11.17 -10.84 -1.09
CA ASN A 154 12.15 -9.94 -1.71
C ASN A 154 11.67 -8.49 -1.85
N LEU A 155 10.47 -8.14 -1.36
CA LEU A 155 10.00 -6.76 -1.36
C LEU A 155 10.95 -5.86 -0.54
N PRO A 156 11.37 -4.71 -1.09
CA PRO A 156 12.26 -3.78 -0.40
C PRO A 156 11.68 -3.29 0.93
N GLN A 157 12.42 -3.50 2.01
CA GLN A 157 12.06 -2.96 3.32
C GLN A 157 12.38 -1.47 3.38
N GLY A 158 11.58 -0.73 4.14
CA GLY A 158 11.71 0.72 4.29
C GLY A 158 10.84 1.25 5.42
N SER A 159 10.72 2.57 5.53
CA SER A 159 9.90 3.22 6.56
C SER A 159 8.40 3.00 6.35
N SER A 160 7.96 2.85 5.10
CA SER A 160 6.55 2.68 4.75
C SER A 160 6.24 1.23 4.35
N PRO A 161 5.07 0.72 4.78
CA PRO A 161 4.65 -0.65 4.52
C PRO A 161 4.32 -0.87 3.04
N TRP A 162 4.26 -2.14 2.65
CA TRP A 162 3.70 -2.59 1.39
C TRP A 162 2.24 -2.97 1.58
N LEU A 163 1.39 -2.63 0.61
CA LEU A 163 0.06 -3.18 0.47
C LEU A 163 0.01 -4.05 -0.79
N VAL A 164 -0.39 -5.31 -0.66
CA VAL A 164 -0.71 -6.18 -1.78
C VAL A 164 -2.23 -6.12 -1.96
N ASP A 165 -2.68 -5.57 -3.09
CA ASP A 165 -4.09 -5.41 -3.41
C ASP A 165 -4.49 -6.34 -4.56
N THR A 166 -5.51 -7.16 -4.35
CA THR A 166 -5.98 -8.11 -5.34
C THR A 166 -7.49 -8.14 -5.39
N ASP A 167 -8.03 -8.04 -6.61
CA ASP A 167 -9.40 -8.44 -6.89
C ASP A 167 -9.47 -9.90 -7.34
N ALA A 168 -10.67 -10.48 -7.24
CA ALA A 168 -10.92 -11.90 -7.46
C ALA A 168 -9.86 -12.79 -6.77
N SER A 169 -9.55 -12.51 -5.50
CA SER A 169 -8.45 -13.15 -4.77
C SER A 169 -8.61 -14.67 -4.65
N ASP A 170 -9.82 -15.19 -4.84
CA ASP A 170 -10.10 -16.63 -4.91
C ASP A 170 -9.28 -17.34 -6.01
N LEU A 171 -8.99 -16.66 -7.12
CA LEU A 171 -8.16 -17.20 -8.21
C LEU A 171 -6.70 -17.45 -7.79
N SER A 172 -6.23 -16.79 -6.73
CA SER A 172 -4.85 -16.90 -6.22
C SER A 172 -4.79 -17.28 -4.74
N ALA A 173 -5.89 -17.78 -4.15
CA ALA A 173 -6.00 -18.01 -2.71
C ALA A 173 -4.89 -18.91 -2.16
N LYS A 174 -4.54 -20.01 -2.86
CA LYS A 174 -3.50 -20.93 -2.41
C LYS A 174 -2.11 -20.28 -2.36
N SER A 175 -1.71 -19.59 -3.42
CA SER A 175 -0.39 -18.93 -3.48
C SER A 175 -0.31 -17.77 -2.48
N LEU A 176 -1.38 -16.99 -2.34
CA LEU A 176 -1.49 -15.94 -1.33
C LEU A 176 -1.36 -16.52 0.09
N CYS A 177 -2.05 -17.61 0.41
CA CYS A 177 -1.94 -18.30 1.70
C CYS A 177 -0.51 -18.78 1.99
N GLU A 178 0.16 -19.38 1.00
CA GLU A 178 1.54 -19.83 1.11
C GLU A 178 2.50 -18.65 1.35
N ALA A 179 2.29 -17.55 0.63
CA ALA A 179 3.10 -16.34 0.76
C ALA A 179 2.90 -15.66 2.13
N MET A 180 1.66 -15.55 2.63
CA MET A 180 1.38 -15.01 3.97
C MET A 180 2.04 -15.85 5.08
N LYS A 181 2.01 -17.18 4.96
CA LYS A 181 2.68 -18.08 5.91
C LYS A 181 4.20 -17.88 5.87
N ALA A 182 4.77 -17.70 4.68
CA ALA A 182 6.21 -17.45 4.52
C ALA A 182 6.62 -16.09 5.12
N LEU A 183 5.86 -15.03 4.86
CA LEU A 183 6.08 -13.69 5.44
C LEU A 183 5.98 -13.72 6.96
N SER A 184 4.98 -14.39 7.52
CA SER A 184 4.81 -14.57 8.96
C SER A 184 6.02 -15.29 9.59
N LYS A 185 6.48 -16.40 8.98
CA LYS A 185 7.69 -17.11 9.43
C LYS A 185 8.96 -16.25 9.35
N ALA A 186 9.03 -15.35 8.38
CA ALA A 186 10.15 -14.41 8.20
C ALA A 186 10.02 -13.15 9.07
N GLY A 187 8.96 -13.01 9.88
CA GLY A 187 8.72 -11.82 10.70
C GLY A 187 8.41 -10.54 9.90
N ARG A 188 7.98 -10.69 8.64
CA ARG A 188 7.64 -9.56 7.74
C ARG A 188 6.27 -9.00 8.11
N SER A 189 6.26 -8.03 9.01
CA SER A 189 5.05 -7.31 9.44
C SER A 189 4.80 -6.01 8.68
N ASP A 190 5.74 -5.62 7.81
CA ASP A 190 5.68 -4.48 6.89
C ASP A 190 4.83 -4.73 5.65
N VAL A 191 4.38 -5.98 5.41
CA VAL A 191 3.51 -6.33 4.28
C VAL A 191 2.07 -6.51 4.77
N ARG A 192 1.13 -5.87 4.07
CA ARG A 192 -0.31 -5.89 4.35
C ARG A 192 -1.04 -6.38 3.10
N PHE A 193 -2.18 -7.02 3.28
CA PHE A 193 -3.00 -7.53 2.19
C PHE A 193 -4.40 -6.94 2.24
N LEU A 194 -4.89 -6.45 1.10
CA LEU A 194 -6.28 -6.15 0.84
C LEU A 194 -6.75 -7.12 -0.25
N LEU A 195 -7.68 -7.99 0.12
CA LEU A 195 -8.17 -9.07 -0.74
C LEU A 195 -9.66 -8.86 -0.97
N THR A 196 -10.10 -8.86 -2.22
CA THR A 196 -11.52 -8.81 -2.56
C THR A 196 -11.93 -10.08 -3.28
N ALA A 197 -12.99 -10.73 -2.78
CA ALA A 197 -13.48 -11.98 -3.36
C ALA A 197 -14.98 -12.17 -3.10
N ARG A 198 -15.62 -13.08 -3.84
CA ARG A 198 -16.94 -13.58 -3.45
C ARG A 198 -16.76 -14.58 -2.30
N GLU A 199 -17.68 -14.56 -1.34
CA GLU A 199 -17.53 -15.39 -0.13
C GLU A 199 -17.56 -16.89 -0.45
N SER A 200 -18.44 -17.32 -1.37
CA SER A 200 -18.51 -18.70 -1.85
C SER A 200 -17.20 -19.15 -2.48
N ASP A 201 -16.64 -18.30 -3.34
CA ASP A 201 -15.52 -18.63 -4.20
C ASP A 201 -14.24 -18.65 -3.36
N TRP A 202 -14.09 -17.69 -2.45
CA TRP A 202 -13.03 -17.66 -1.45
C TRP A 202 -12.99 -18.93 -0.60
N ARG A 203 -14.14 -19.38 -0.09
CA ARG A 203 -14.23 -20.63 0.68
C ARG A 203 -13.90 -21.85 -0.16
N SER A 204 -14.44 -21.92 -1.39
CA SER A 204 -14.19 -23.02 -2.33
C SER A 204 -12.71 -23.15 -2.69
N ALA A 205 -12.02 -22.02 -2.84
CA ALA A 205 -10.59 -21.96 -3.11
C ALA A 205 -9.70 -22.32 -1.89
N GLY A 206 -10.30 -22.72 -0.75
CA GLY A 206 -9.58 -23.07 0.48
C GLY A 206 -9.17 -21.87 1.33
N GLY A 207 -9.64 -20.66 1.01
CA GLY A 207 -9.31 -19.43 1.72
C GLY A 207 -9.84 -19.35 3.16
N ALA A 208 -10.76 -20.25 3.54
CA ALA A 208 -11.20 -20.40 4.93
C ALA A 208 -10.09 -20.92 5.87
N SER A 209 -8.98 -21.41 5.33
CA SER A 209 -7.83 -21.94 6.07
C SER A 209 -6.71 -20.91 6.32
N LEU A 210 -7.01 -19.61 6.14
CA LEU A 210 -6.09 -18.53 6.50
C LEU A 210 -5.76 -18.56 8.01
N PRO A 211 -4.48 -18.38 8.39
CA PRO A 211 -4.05 -18.33 9.79
C PRO A 211 -4.42 -17.04 10.53
#